data_AF-A0A522BG28-F1
#
_entry.id   AF-A0A522BG28-F1
#
_cell.length_a   1.000
_cell.length_b   1.000
_cell.length_c   1.000
_cell.angle_alpha   90.00
_cell.angle_beta   90.00
_cell.angle_gamma   90.00
#
_symmetry.space_group_name_H-M   'P 1'
#
loop_
_entity.id
_entity.type
_entity.pdbx_description
1 polymer ?
#
loop_
_entity_poly.entity_id
_entity_poly.type
_entity_poly.pdbx_seq_one_letter_code
_entity_poly.pdbx_strand_id
1 'polypeptide(L)'
;MFRANGNTIKKVTQAAVWDYVYDMENLLVEVKKDGVTVALYGYDPYGRRLWKSVNNAVTYFAYSDEGLVAGIRRERGDTEELRLPAG
;
A
#
# COMPACT_ATOMS: atom_id res chain seq x y z
N MET A 1 -6.47 20.87 -8.42
CA MET A 1 -7.18 21.27 -7.18
C MET A 1 -7.05 20.13 -6.17
N PHE A 2 -6.71 20.45 -4.91
CA PHE A 2 -6.69 19.49 -3.80
C PHE A 2 -7.93 19.71 -2.93
N ARG A 3 -8.61 18.63 -2.54
CA ARG A 3 -9.76 18.68 -1.62
C ARG A 3 -9.57 17.60 -0.57
N ALA A 4 -9.60 17.99 0.70
CA ALA A 4 -9.49 17.05 1.81
C ALA A 4 -10.89 16.76 2.36
N ASN A 5 -11.22 15.49 2.56
CA ASN A 5 -12.44 15.03 3.22
C ASN A 5 -12.04 14.06 4.34
N GLY A 6 -11.86 14.57 5.57
CA GLY A 6 -11.25 13.79 6.65
C GLY A 6 -9.82 13.37 6.33
N ASN A 7 -9.45 12.12 6.64
CA ASN A 7 -8.14 11.52 6.36
C ASN A 7 -7.97 11.11 4.89
N THR A 8 -8.64 11.77 3.94
CA THR A 8 -8.50 11.50 2.51
C THR A 8 -8.17 12.78 1.76
N ILE A 9 -7.12 12.75 0.95
CA ILE A 9 -6.73 13.85 0.05
C ILE A 9 -7.08 13.46 -1.38
N LYS A 10 -7.88 14.27 -2.07
CA LYS A 10 -8.18 14.11 -3.49
C LYS A 10 -7.41 15.13 -4.32
N LYS A 11 -6.68 14.68 -5.34
CA LYS A 11 -5.96 15.49 -6.32
C LYS A 11 -6.54 15.26 -7.71
N VAL A 12 -7.05 16.32 -8.33
CA VAL A 12 -7.55 16.28 -9.71
C VAL A 12 -6.54 16.95 -10.63
N THR A 13 -6.12 16.23 -11.68
CA THR A 13 -5.37 16.75 -12.83
C THR A 13 -6.23 16.68 -14.08
N GLN A 14 -5.75 17.21 -15.22
CA GLN A 14 -6.45 17.07 -16.50
C GLN A 14 -6.51 15.61 -16.99
N ALA A 15 -5.60 14.75 -16.54
CA ALA A 15 -5.44 13.38 -17.01
C ALA A 15 -6.06 12.32 -16.09
N ALA A 16 -6.20 12.59 -14.79
CA ALA A 16 -6.71 11.63 -13.82
C ALA A 16 -7.15 12.29 -12.50
N VAL A 17 -7.99 11.56 -11.77
CA VAL A 17 -8.32 11.81 -10.36
C VAL A 17 -7.52 10.87 -9.47
N TRP A 18 -6.85 11.41 -8.47
CA TRP A 18 -6.10 10.64 -7.48
C TRP A 18 -6.73 10.81 -6.11
N ASP A 19 -6.93 9.69 -5.40
CA ASP A 19 -7.37 9.67 -4.02
C ASP A 19 -6.27 9.03 -3.16
N TYR A 20 -5.90 9.71 -2.09
CA TYR A 20 -4.93 9.26 -1.10
C TYR A 20 -5.68 9.08 0.23
N VAL A 21 -5.81 7.84 0.68
CA VAL A 21 -6.58 7.48 1.88
C VAL A 21 -5.61 7.17 3.01
N TYR A 22 -5.82 7.82 4.14
CA TYR A 22 -5.00 7.69 5.34
C TYR A 22 -5.83 7.08 6.47
N ASP A 23 -5.18 6.31 7.34
CA ASP A 23 -5.81 5.80 8.57
C ASP A 23 -5.87 6.89 9.67
N MET A 24 -6.34 6.52 10.87
CA MET A 24 -6.48 7.45 12.00
C MET A 24 -5.15 8.01 12.52
N GLU A 25 -4.03 7.36 12.20
CA GLU A 25 -2.67 7.78 12.58
C GLU A 25 -2.01 8.63 11.48
N ASN A 26 -2.77 9.04 10.46
CA ASN A 26 -2.30 9.75 9.27
C ASN A 26 -1.27 8.97 8.44
N LEU A 27 -1.32 7.64 8.45
CA LEU A 27 -0.50 6.80 7.58
C LEU A 27 -1.26 6.52 6.28
N LEU A 28 -0.60 6.71 5.13
CA LEU A 28 -1.19 6.47 3.82
C LEU A 28 -1.39 4.97 3.60
N VAL A 29 -2.63 4.49 3.59
CA VAL A 29 -2.96 3.05 3.46
C VAL A 29 -3.43 2.65 2.07
N GLU A 30 -3.96 3.58 1.29
CA GLU A 30 -4.49 3.30 -0.05
C GLU A 30 -4.31 4.50 -1.01
N VAL A 31 -3.97 4.20 -2.27
CA VAL A 31 -3.98 5.16 -3.38
C VAL A 31 -4.88 4.65 -4.48
N LYS A 32 -5.82 5.49 -4.91
CA LYS A 32 -6.68 5.23 -6.07
C LYS A 32 -6.36 6.19 -7.20
N LYS A 33 -6.39 5.67 -8.42
CA LYS A 33 -6.38 6.44 -9.66
C LYS A 33 -7.70 6.18 -10.38
N ASP A 34 -8.45 7.23 -10.65
CA ASP A 34 -9.75 7.17 -11.34
C ASP A 34 -10.73 6.18 -10.66
N GLY A 35 -10.71 6.16 -9.32
CA GLY A 35 -11.53 5.26 -8.49
C GLY A 35 -10.98 3.84 -8.33
N VAL A 36 -9.93 3.47 -9.07
CA VAL A 36 -9.30 2.13 -9.01
C VAL A 36 -8.10 2.15 -8.07
N THR A 37 -8.04 1.22 -7.13
CA THR A 37 -6.89 1.05 -6.23
C THR A 37 -5.64 0.64 -7.01
N VAL A 38 -4.59 1.46 -6.93
CA VAL A 38 -3.30 1.24 -7.59
C VAL A 38 -2.15 1.01 -6.61
N ALA A 39 -2.35 1.37 -5.34
CA ALA A 39 -1.44 1.02 -4.27
C ALA A 39 -2.15 0.78 -2.94
N LEU A 40 -1.60 -0.17 -2.17
CA LEU A 40 -1.97 -0.44 -0.78
C LEU A 40 -0.70 -0.50 0.08
N TYR A 41 -0.81 -0.12 1.34
CA TYR A 41 0.30 -0.09 2.28
C TYR A 41 -0.14 -0.60 3.65
N GLY A 42 0.73 -1.36 4.31
CA GLY A 42 0.57 -1.75 5.71
C GLY A 42 1.76 -1.30 6.55
N TYR A 43 1.50 -0.95 7.80
CA TYR A 43 2.48 -0.39 8.72
C TYR A 43 2.50 -1.16 10.04
N ASP A 44 3.61 -1.05 10.77
CA ASP A 44 3.70 -1.43 12.18
C ASP A 44 3.28 -0.25 13.08
N PRO A 45 3.15 -0.43 14.41
CA PRO A 45 2.76 0.63 15.33
C PRO A 45 3.73 1.82 15.43
N TYR A 46 4.93 1.70 14.85
CA TYR A 46 5.91 2.79 14.80
C TYR A 46 5.82 3.56 13.45
N GLY A 47 4.83 3.25 12.62
CA GLY A 47 4.66 3.86 11.30
C GLY A 47 5.67 3.36 10.25
N ARG A 48 6.41 2.29 10.54
CA ARG A 48 7.31 1.67 9.56
C ARG A 48 6.50 0.77 8.65
N ARG A 49 6.76 0.81 7.35
CA ARG A 49 5.97 0.06 6.38
C ARG A 49 6.34 -1.42 6.39
N LEU A 50 5.42 -2.31 6.74
CA LEU A 50 5.61 -3.76 6.70
C LEU A 50 5.47 -4.33 5.28
N TRP A 51 4.55 -3.76 4.49
CA TRP A 51 4.37 -4.16 3.10
C TRP A 51 3.79 -3.03 2.24
N LYS A 52 3.99 -3.16 0.92
CA LYS A 52 3.25 -2.39 -0.10
C LYS A 52 2.81 -3.31 -1.21
N SER A 53 1.63 -3.06 -1.77
CA SER A 53 1.22 -3.61 -3.07
C SER A 53 1.12 -2.45 -4.05
N VAL A 54 1.88 -2.46 -5.15
CA VAL A 54 1.86 -1.39 -6.16
C VAL A 54 2.01 -2.02 -7.53
N ASN A 55 1.10 -1.72 -8.46
CA ASN A 55 1.17 -2.16 -9.87
C ASN A 55 1.53 -3.66 -10.02
N ASN A 56 0.75 -4.53 -9.36
CA ASN A 56 0.93 -5.99 -9.33
C ASN A 56 2.19 -6.52 -8.62
N ALA A 57 2.96 -5.70 -7.91
CA ALA A 57 4.05 -6.19 -7.08
C ALA A 57 3.77 -5.98 -5.61
N VAL A 58 4.08 -6.97 -4.79
CA VAL A 58 4.13 -6.82 -3.33
C VAL A 58 5.58 -6.71 -2.89
N THR A 59 5.89 -5.73 -2.04
CA THR A 59 7.19 -5.67 -1.36
C THR A 59 6.96 -5.79 0.13
N TYR A 60 7.60 -6.75 0.77
CA TYR A 60 7.64 -6.90 2.23
C TYR A 60 8.93 -6.30 2.77
N PHE A 61 8.85 -5.70 3.95
CA PHE A 61 9.99 -5.08 4.62
C PHE A 61 10.20 -5.71 5.99
N ALA A 62 11.45 -5.97 6.33
CA ALA A 62 11.86 -6.46 7.64
C ALA A 62 12.80 -5.46 8.30
N TYR A 63 12.62 -5.24 9.60
CA TYR A 63 13.37 -4.27 10.38
C TYR A 63 13.99 -4.93 11.62
N SER A 64 15.20 -4.47 11.99
CA SER A 64 15.80 -4.66 13.30
C SER A 64 15.73 -3.36 14.10
N ASP A 65 16.33 -3.35 15.29
CA ASP A 65 16.48 -2.15 16.10
C ASP A 65 17.35 -1.07 15.42
N GLU A 66 18.25 -1.50 14.50
CA GLU A 66 19.12 -0.61 13.73
C GLU A 66 18.45 -0.05 12.46
N GLY A 67 17.25 -0.53 12.11
CA GLY A 67 16.47 -0.05 10.97
C GLY A 67 16.12 -1.13 9.95
N LEU A 68 15.99 -0.75 8.67
CA LEU A 68 15.57 -1.65 7.60
C LEU A 68 16.66 -2.67 7.28
N VAL A 69 16.30 -3.96 7.36
CA VAL A 69 17.23 -5.08 7.11
C VAL A 69 16.99 -5.73 5.76
N ALA A 70 15.73 -5.81 5.31
CA ALA A 70 15.41 -6.43 4.03
C ALA A 70 14.18 -5.83 3.36
N GLY A 71 14.20 -5.82 2.02
CA GLY A 71 13.04 -5.56 1.17
C GLY A 71 12.89 -6.68 0.16
N ILE A 72 11.83 -7.48 0.27
CA ILE A 72 11.58 -8.63 -0.60
C ILE A 72 10.43 -8.29 -1.53
N ARG A 73 10.72 -8.17 -2.82
CA ARG A 73 9.73 -7.91 -3.87
C ARG A 73 9.27 -9.22 -4.50
N ARG A 74 7.96 -9.40 -4.63
CA ARG A 74 7.30 -10.48 -5.36
C ARG A 74 6.34 -9.88 -6.38
N GLU A 75 6.34 -10.39 -7.60
CA GLU A 75 5.35 -10.00 -8.60
C GLU A 75 4.10 -10.90 -8.44
N ARG A 76 2.90 -10.39 -8.73
CA ARG A 76 1.62 -11.13 -8.57
C ARG A 76 1.57 -12.39 -9.46
N GLY A 77 2.44 -12.46 -10.48
CA GLY A 77 2.63 -13.66 -11.30
C GLY A 77 3.34 -14.82 -10.60
N ASP A 78 3.95 -14.60 -9.43
CA ASP A 78 4.77 -15.59 -8.72
C ASP A 78 3.95 -16.44 -7.72
N THR A 79 2.63 -16.51 -7.89
CA THR A 79 1.76 -17.21 -6.94
C THR A 79 1.71 -18.71 -7.29
N GLU A 80 2.57 -19.51 -6.66
CA GLU A 80 2.17 -20.89 -6.35
C GLU A 80 0.97 -20.79 -5.39
N GLU A 81 -0.19 -21.27 -5.84
CA GLU A 81 -1.36 -21.45 -4.99
C GLU A 81 -0.94 -22.27 -3.76
N LEU A 82 -0.99 -21.68 -2.57
CA LEU A 82 -1.00 -22.44 -1.33
C LEU A 82 -2.34 -23.19 -1.28
N ARG A 83 -2.41 -24.34 -1.94
CA ARG A 83 -3.53 -25.26 -1.85
C ARG A 83 -3.50 -25.86 -0.45
N LEU A 84 -4.30 -25.29 0.45
CA LEU A 84 -4.58 -25.94 1.72
C LEU A 84 -5.16 -27.34 1.43
N PRO A 85 -4.65 -28.41 2.06
CA PRO A 85 -5.27 -29.72 1.89
C PRO A 85 -6.72 -29.62 2.35
N ALA A 86 -7.65 -30.06 1.50
CA ALA A 86 -9.02 -30.26 1.91
C ALA A 86 -9.00 -31.31 3.05
N GLY A 87 -9.58 -30.94 4.19
CA GLY A 87 -9.83 -31.86 5.29
C GLY A 87 -10.85 -32.93 4.92
#